data_AF-A0A1G5HM57-F1
#
_entry.id   AF-A0A1G5HM57-F1
#
_cell.length_a   1.000
_cell.length_b   1.000
_cell.length_c   1.000
_cell.angle_alpha   90.00
_cell.angle_beta   90.00
_cell.angle_gamma   90.00
#
_symmetry.space_group_name_H-M   'P 1'
#
loop_
_entity.id
_entity.type
_entity.pdbx_description
1 polymer ?
#
loop_
_entity_poly.entity_id
_entity_poly.type
_entity_poly.pdbx_seq_one_letter_code
_entity_poly.pdbx_strand_id
1 'polypeptide(L)' 'MGEFWTAVIWGLIPTIVVAGLFTFVIRSILRMDRTERKLYARVEAEERRKRGLPPRDETAGRPAKG' A
#
# COMPACT_ATOMS: atom_id res chain seq x y z
N MET A 1 24.85 -10.13 35.13
CA MET A 1 24.38 -10.42 33.75
C MET A 1 22.89 -10.15 33.56
N GLY A 2 22.00 -10.52 34.50
CA GLY A 2 20.55 -10.26 34.38
C GLY A 2 20.19 -8.78 34.23
N GLU A 3 20.67 -7.91 35.12
CA GLU A 3 20.40 -6.46 35.08
C GLU A 3 20.79 -5.78 33.76
N PHE A 4 21.92 -6.19 33.17
CA PHE A 4 22.36 -5.68 31.86
C PHE A 4 21.36 -6.03 30.76
N TRP A 5 20.92 -7.29 30.71
CA TRP A 5 19.93 -7.74 29.74
C TRP A 5 18.56 -7.09 29.98
N THR A 6 18.17 -6.90 31.24
CA THR A 6 16.94 -6.18 31.62
C THR A 6 16.97 -4.74 31.10
N ALA A 7 18.06 -4.00 31.34
CA ALA A 7 18.21 -2.63 30.87
C ALA A 7 18.17 -2.52 29.34
N VAL A 8 18.81 -3.47 28.64
CA VAL A 8 18.79 -3.53 27.16
C VAL A 8 17.38 -3.75 26.63
N ILE A 9 16.63 -4.71 27.20
CA ILE A 9 15.26 -4.99 26.76
C ILE A 9 14.36 -3.77 26.98
N TRP A 10 14.39 -3.18 28.19
CA TRP A 10 13.57 -2.00 28.50
C TRP A 10 13.95 -0.78 27.65
N GLY A 11 15.23 -0.62 27.29
CA GLY A 11 15.67 0.44 26.38
C GLY A 11 15.27 0.22 24.92
N LEU A 12 15.13 -1.04 24.47
CA LEU A 12 14.78 -1.34 23.08
C LEU A 12 13.28 -1.20 22.80
N ILE A 13 12.43 -1.53 23.79
CA ILE A 13 10.97 -1.48 23.69
C ILE A 13 10.46 -0.15 23.11
N PRO A 14 10.83 1.04 23.63
CA PRO A 14 10.31 2.30 23.10
C PRO A 14 10.64 2.50 21.61
N THR A 15 11.85 2.11 21.19
CA THR A 15 12.28 2.23 19.79
C THR A 15 11.48 1.30 18.87
N ILE A 16 11.24 0.06 19.30
CA ILE A 16 10.43 -0.91 18.55
C ILE A 16 8.98 -0.43 18.45
N VAL A 17 8.42 0.11 19.54
CA VAL A 17 7.05 0.64 19.54
C VAL A 17 6.92 1.80 18.56
N VAL A 18 7.86 2.75 18.57
CA VAL A 18 7.86 3.88 17.63
C VAL A 18 8.03 3.39 16.18
N ALA A 19 8.95 2.47 15.92
CA ALA A 19 9.15 1.91 14.58
C ALA A 19 7.91 1.12 14.10
N GLY A 20 7.28 0.35 14.98
CA GLY A 20 6.05 -0.37 14.71
C GLY A 20 4.90 0.58 14.38
N LEU A 21 4.72 1.64 15.17
CA LEU A 21 3.69 2.64 14.92
C LEU A 21 3.96 3.40 13.61
N PHE A 22 5.20 3.80 13.36
CA PHE A 22 5.60 4.51 12.14
C PHE A 22 5.32 3.68 10.89
N THR A 23 5.77 2.41 10.89
CA THR A 23 5.52 1.49 9.77
C THR A 23 4.03 1.18 9.61
N PHE A 24 3.28 1.07 10.71
CA PHE A 24 1.83 0.92 10.67
C PHE A 24 1.14 2.13 10.01
N VAL A 25 1.51 3.36 10.38
CA VAL A 25 0.96 4.59 9.79
C VAL A 25 1.26 4.67 8.30
N ILE A 26 2.53 4.49 7.90
CA ILE A 26 2.91 4.49 6.47
C ILE A 26 2.12 3.43 5.71
N ARG A 27 2.05 2.21 6.25
CA ARG A 27 1.34 1.11 5.61
C ARG A 27 -0.17 1.35 5.54
N SER A 28 -0.74 2.02 6.53
CA SER A 28 -2.15 2.43 6.54
C SER A 28 -2.45 3.42 5.42
N ILE A 29 -1.62 4.46 5.28
CA ILE A 29 -1.75 5.48 4.23
C ILE A 29 -1.62 4.83 2.85
N LEU A 30 -0.58 4.03 2.62
CA LEU A 30 -0.38 3.33 1.34
C LEU A 30 -1.50 2.33 1.02
N ARG A 31 -2.11 1.69 2.03
CA ARG A 31 -3.22 0.76 1.84
C ARG A 31 -4.52 1.49 1.49
N MET A 32 -4.74 2.66 2.08
CA MET A 32 -5.87 3.52 1.75
C MET A 32 -5.77 4.07 0.32
N ASP A 33 -4.61 4.59 -0.11
CA ASP A 33 -4.38 5.06 -1.50
C ASP A 33 -4.64 3.95 -2.55
N ARG A 34 -4.23 2.71 -2.25
CA ARG A 34 -4.50 1.55 -3.12
C ARG A 34 -5.98 1.17 -3.19
N THR A 35 -6.76 1.47 -2.17
CA THR A 35 -8.20 1.16 -2.13
C THR A 35 -8.98 2.16 -2.97
N GLU A 36 -8.59 3.43 -2.90
CA GLU A 36 -9.18 4.50 -3.73
C GLU A 36 -8.92 4.26 -5.22
N ARG A 37 -7.68 3.95 -5.62
CA ARG A 37 -7.38 3.62 -7.03
C ARG A 37 -8.18 2.43 -7.56
N LYS A 38 -8.43 1.42 -6.73
CA LYS A 38 -9.22 0.24 -7.13
C LYS A 38 -10.71 0.55 -7.24
N LEU A 39 -11.24 1.44 -6.41
CA LEU A 39 -12.63 1.88 -6.49
C LEU A 39 -12.85 2.76 -7.72
N TYR A 40 -11.97 3.72 -8.02
CA TYR A 40 -12.07 4.53 -9.24
C TYR A 40 -11.97 3.66 -10.52
N ALA A 41 -11.07 2.67 -10.56
CA ALA A 41 -10.96 1.77 -11.69
C ALA A 41 -12.21 0.89 -11.89
N ARG A 42 -12.85 0.45 -10.79
CA ARG A 42 -14.11 -0.31 -10.86
C ARG A 42 -15.28 0.54 -11.33
N VAL A 43 -15.40 1.76 -10.81
CA VAL A 43 -16.46 2.70 -11.20
C VAL A 43 -16.33 3.11 -12.67
N GLU A 44 -15.12 3.44 -13.13
CA GLU A 44 -14.89 3.79 -14.54
C GLU A 44 -15.16 2.59 -15.48
N ALA A 45 -14.84 1.37 -15.07
CA ALA A 45 -15.17 0.15 -15.83
C ALA A 45 -16.69 -0.10 -15.91
N GLU A 46 -17.43 0.20 -14.84
CA GLU A 46 -18.90 0.10 -14.83
C GLU A 46 -19.56 1.20 -15.68
N GLU A 47 -19.06 2.43 -15.64
CA GLU A 47 -19.55 3.53 -16.49
C GLU A 47 -19.26 3.27 -17.98
N ARG A 48 -18.09 2.74 -18.31
CA ARG A 48 -17.75 2.37 -19.70
C ARG A 48 -18.58 1.19 -20.20
N ARG A 49 -18.89 0.20 -19.34
CA ARG A 49 -19.83 -0.88 -19.67
C ARG A 49 -21.23 -0.35 -19.96
N LYS A 50 -21.72 0.60 -19.14
CA LYS A 50 -23.02 1.24 -19.37
C LYS A 50 -23.04 2.12 -20.62
N ARG A 51 -21.90 2.70 -20.99
CA ARG A 51 -21.73 3.52 -22.20
C ARG A 51 -21.30 2.74 -23.46
N GLY A 52 -21.12 1.42 -23.37
CA GLY A 52 -20.70 0.58 -24.50
C GLY A 52 -19.28 0.85 -25.01
N LEU A 53 -18.42 1.49 -24.21
CA LEU A 53 -17.03 1.77 -24.60
C LEU A 53 -16.16 0.51 -24.46
N PRO A 54 -15.22 0.27 -25.40
CA PRO A 54 -14.30 -0.85 -25.30
C PRO A 54 -13.41 -0.74 -24.03
N PRO A 55 -12.97 -1.88 -23.46
CA PRO A 55 -12.01 -1.88 -22.36
C PRO A 55 -10.77 -1.06 -22.72
N ARG A 56 -10.20 -0.34 -21.75
CA ARG A 56 -8.92 0.35 -21.97
C ARG A 56 -7.88 -0.71 -22.33
N ASP A 57 -7.32 -0.62 -23.53
CA ASP A 57 -6.24 -1.50 -23.97
C ASP A 57 -5.02 -1.32 -23.07
N GLU A 58 -4.77 -2.30 -22.21
CA GLU A 58 -3.56 -2.40 -21.37
C GLU A 58 -2.27 -2.59 -22.21
N THR A 59 -2.41 -2.83 -23.50
CA THR A 59 -1.33 -3.06 -24.47
C THR A 59 -0.73 -1.78 -25.04
N ALA A 60 -1.38 -0.61 -24.90
CA ALA A 60 -0.91 0.65 -25.49
C ALA A 60 0.40 1.20 -24.88
N GLY A 61 0.89 0.60 -23.79
CA GLY A 61 2.16 0.95 -23.13
C GLY A 61 3.28 -0.07 -23.31
N ARG A 62 3.08 -1.16 -24.06
CA ARG A 62 4.15 -2.15 -24.27
C ARG A 62 4.96 -1.74 -25.51
N PRO A 63 6.24 -1.32 -25.38
CA PRO A 63 7.04 -1.05 -26.56
C PRO A 63 7.10 -2.34 -27.37
N ALA A 64 6.74 -2.23 -28.65
CA ALA A 64 6.86 -3.31 -29.62
C ALA A 64 8.29 -3.83 -29.55
N LYS A 65 8.45 -5.07 -29.08
CA LYS A 65 9.72 -5.76 -29.10
C LYS A 65 10.04 -6.02 -30.58
N GLY A 66 10.96 -5.23 -31.14
CA GLY A 66 11.62 -5.51 -32.41
C GLY A 66 12.63 -6.64 -32.28
#